data_AF-A0A0A0DJ95-F1
#
_entry.id   AF-A0A0A0DJ95-F1
#
_cell.length_a   1.000
_cell.length_b   1.000
_cell.length_c   1.000
_cell.angle_alpha   90.00
_cell.angle_beta   90.00
_cell.angle_gamma   90.00
#
_symmetry.space_group_name_H-M   'P 1'
#
loop_
_entity.id
_entity.type
_entity.pdbx_description
1 polymer ?
#
loop_
_entity_poly.entity_id
_entity_poly.type
_entity_poly.pdbx_seq_one_letter_code
_entity_poly.pdbx_strand_id
1 'polypeptide(L)' 'MIETRKLNKPTGGKPGFVTYTGQKTLRVTPDEEKIRSMKM' A
#
# COMPACT_ATOMS: atom_id res chain seq x y z
N MET A 1 4.39 -2.65 -7.79
CA MET A 1 4.96 -2.99 -6.47
C MET A 1 6.09 -2.04 -6.15
N ILE A 2 6.06 -1.45 -4.96
CA ILE A 2 7.11 -0.57 -4.44
C ILE A 2 7.84 -1.27 -3.29
N GLU A 3 9.15 -1.09 -3.23
CA GLU A 3 10.00 -1.57 -2.14
C GLU A 3 9.82 -0.71 -0.89
N THR A 4 9.69 -1.33 0.29
CA THR A 4 9.40 -0.64 1.57
C THR A 4 10.41 0.44 1.93
N ARG A 5 11.66 0.28 1.48
CA ARG A 5 12.77 1.23 1.69
C ARG A 5 12.66 2.52 0.89
N LYS A 6 11.79 2.57 -0.13
CA LYS A 6 11.57 3.75 -0.99
C LYS A 6 10.39 4.61 -0.53
N LEU A 7 9.75 4.26 0.59
CA LEU A 7 8.71 5.08 1.21
C LEU A 7 9.33 6.13 2.12
N ASN A 8 8.98 7.40 1.88
CA ASN A 8 9.38 8.50 2.73
C ASN A 8 8.20 8.92 3.61
N LYS A 9 8.42 8.97 4.92
CA LYS A 9 7.49 9.58 5.87
C LYS A 9 7.92 11.03 6.11
N PRO A 10 7.17 12.04 5.64
CA PRO A 10 7.55 13.43 5.83
C PRO A 10 7.50 13.85 7.31
N THR A 11 8.45 14.69 7.73
CA THR A 11 8.52 15.22 9.09
C THR A 11 7.27 16.03 9.41
N GLY A 12 6.59 15.71 10.52
CA GLY A 12 5.30 16.34 10.89
C GLY A 12 4.07 15.76 10.19
N GLY A 13 4.22 14.72 9.35
CA GLY A 13 3.09 14.02 8.74
C GLY A 13 2.27 13.21 9.76
N LYS A 14 0.94 13.16 9.55
CA LYS A 14 0.04 12.31 10.36
C LYS A 14 0.48 10.83 10.31
N PRO A 15 0.30 10.05 11.38
CA PRO A 15 0.56 8.62 11.36
C PRO A 15 -0.13 7.93 10.18
N GLY A 16 0.61 7.13 9.41
CA GLY A 16 0.11 6.44 8.21
C GLY A 16 0.29 7.20 6.89
N PHE A 17 0.64 8.49 6.90
CA PHE A 17 0.90 9.24 5.67
C PHE A 17 2.32 8.97 5.13
N VAL A 18 2.39 8.59 3.85
CA VAL A 18 3.64 8.24 3.16
C VAL A 18 3.67 8.81 1.75
N THR A 19 4.85 9.22 1.28
CA THR A 19 5.08 9.67 -0.10
C THR A 19 6.03 8.71 -0.80
N TYR A 20 5.77 8.47 -2.09
CA TYR A 20 6.58 7.56 -2.89
C TYR A 20 6.46 7.84 -4.39
N THR A 21 7.51 7.52 -5.15
CA THR A 21 7.62 7.81 -6.60
C THR A 21 7.95 6.54 -7.39
N GLY A 22 7.64 6.52 -8.70
CA GLY A 22 8.00 5.41 -9.60
C GLY A 22 7.20 4.11 -9.38
N GLN A 23 5.97 4.20 -8.87
CA GLN A 23 5.13 3.04 -8.62
C GLN A 23 4.63 2.36 -9.92
N LYS A 24 4.66 1.03 -9.96
CA LYS A 24 3.89 0.24 -10.92
C LYS A 24 2.48 0.02 -10.40
N THR A 25 1.47 0.38 -11.19
CA THR A 25 0.04 0.21 -10.89
C THR A 25 -0.45 -1.17 -11.34
N LEU A 26 -1.46 -1.69 -10.65
CA LEU A 26 -2.13 -2.96 -10.94
C LEU A 26 -3.63 -2.72 -10.98
N ARG A 27 -4.34 -3.39 -11.88
CA ARG A 27 -5.82 -3.38 -11.92
C ARG A 27 -6.33 -4.62 -11.21
N VAL A 28 -7.18 -4.44 -10.21
CA VAL A 28 -7.76 -5.53 -9.43
C VAL A 28 -9.24 -5.24 -9.16
N THR A 29 -10.03 -6.30 -9.07
CA THR A 29 -11.41 -6.24 -8.56
C THR A 29 -11.40 -6.88 -7.17
N PRO A 30 -11.73 -6.15 -6.10
CA PRO A 30 -11.79 -6.71 -4.76
C PRO A 30 -13.01 -7.63 -4.64
N ASP A 31 -12.82 -8.76 -3.96
CA ASP A 31 -13.87 -9.75 -3.68
C ASP A 31 -13.83 -10.10 -2.18
N GLU A 32 -14.98 -10.02 -1.52
CA GLU A 32 -15.08 -10.14 -0.06
C GLU A 32 -14.83 -11.57 0.44
N GLU A 33 -15.36 -12.58 -0.24
CA GLU A 33 -15.19 -13.99 0.11
C GLU A 33 -13.72 -14.41 -0.05
N LYS A 34 -13.09 -13.94 -1.13
CA LYS A 34 -11.68 -14.15 -1.40
C LYS A 34 -10.77 -13.47 -0.36
N ILE A 35 -11.12 -12.29 0.14
CA ILE A 35 -10.33 -11.62 1.20
C ILE A 35 -10.53 -12.30 2.55
N ARG A 36 -11.76 -12.69 2.90
CA ARG A 36 -12.07 -13.35 4.18
C ARG A 36 -11.40 -14.72 4.30
N SER A 37 -11.28 -15.47 3.21
CA SER A 37 -10.56 -16.75 3.18
C SER A 37 -9.04 -16.62 3.32
N MET A 38 -8.45 -15.45 3.05
CA MET A 38 -7.02 -15.17 3.25
C MET A 38 -6.68 -14.71 4.68
N LYS A 39 -7.68 -14.51 5.54
CA LYS A 39 -7.48 -14.11 6.92
C LYS A 39 -7.03 -15.32 7.74
N MET A 40 -5.79 -15.32 8.22
CA MET A 40 -5.26 -16.30 9.19
C MET A 40 -5.88 -16.10 10.57
#